data_AF-A0A6J4P355-F1
#
_entry.id   AF-A0A6J4P355-F1
#
_cell.length_a   1.000
_cell.length_b   1.000
_cell.length_c   1.000
_cell.angle_alpha   90.00
_cell.angle_beta   90.00
_cell.angle_gamma   90.00
#
_symmetry.space_group_name_H-M   'P 1'
#
loop_
_entity.id
_entity.type
_entity.pdbx_description
1 polymer ?
#
loop_
_entity_poly.entity_id
_entity_poly.type
_entity_poly.pdbx_seq_one_letter_code
_entity_poly.pdbx_strand_id
1 'polypeptide(L)'
;MILDRYLARRFLWSFLATLAVFFGFFALIDLVEQMRRFGDEAESAGQIVALTLLNVPSGLYGILPLVVMIAAIAMFLGLARSSELVVTRGSGRSALRALLGPAVVALLVGALAVAGANPIVAVTSREYESRGARLREVGRA
;
A
#
# COMPACT_ATOMS: atom_id res chain seq x y z
N MET A 1 -19.08 -11.24 17.89
CA MET A 1 -17.88 -12.05 17.61
C MET A 1 -17.81 -12.55 16.17
N ILE A 2 -18.80 -13.30 15.66
CA ILE A 2 -18.73 -13.81 14.27
C ILE A 2 -18.80 -12.67 13.24
N LEU A 3 -19.76 -11.75 13.39
CA LEU A 3 -19.91 -10.59 12.49
C LEU A 3 -18.68 -9.66 12.50
N ASP A 4 -18.12 -9.39 13.68
CA ASP A 4 -16.95 -8.50 13.82
C ASP A 4 -15.72 -9.09 13.10
N ARG A 5 -15.49 -10.40 13.25
CA ARG A 5 -14.41 -11.13 12.54
C ARG A 5 -14.64 -11.15 11.03
N TYR A 6 -15.89 -11.31 10.61
CA TYR A 6 -16.26 -11.27 9.20
C TYR A 6 -15.96 -9.90 8.58
N LEU A 7 -16.40 -8.81 9.23
CA LEU A 7 -16.12 -7.45 8.79
C LEU A 7 -14.63 -7.13 8.80
N ALA A 8 -13.89 -7.57 9.83
CA ALA A 8 -12.44 -7.42 9.89
C ALA A 8 -11.73 -8.14 8.73
N ARG A 9 -12.10 -9.39 8.44
CA ARG A 9 -11.54 -10.16 7.32
C ARG A 9 -11.89 -9.52 5.97
N ARG A 10 -13.14 -9.05 5.81
CA ARG A 10 -13.59 -8.40 4.58
C ARG A 10 -12.87 -7.07 4.35
N PHE A 11 -12.64 -6.30 5.42
CA PHE A 11 -11.81 -5.10 5.36
C PHE A 11 -10.37 -5.44 4.97
N LEU A 12 -9.75 -6.44 5.60
CA LEU A 12 -8.38 -6.85 5.30
C LEU A 12 -8.21 -7.22 3.82
N TRP A 13 -9.14 -8.00 3.26
CA TRP A 13 -9.10 -8.34 1.83
C TRP A 13 -9.29 -7.12 0.93
N SER A 14 -10.21 -6.22 1.28
CA SER A 14 -10.38 -4.96 0.55
C SER A 14 -9.11 -4.11 0.59
N PHE A 15 -8.46 -4.04 1.76
CA PHE A 15 -7.20 -3.33 1.95
C PHE A 15 -6.07 -3.95 1.11
N LEU A 16 -5.88 -5.26 1.17
CA LEU A 16 -4.83 -5.95 0.39
C LEU A 16 -5.07 -5.80 -1.11
N ALA A 17 -6.31 -5.89 -1.57
CA ALA A 17 -6.65 -5.70 -2.98
C ALA A 17 -6.34 -4.25 -3.42
N THR A 18 -6.75 -3.25 -2.65
CA THR A 18 -6.45 -1.84 -2.94
C THR A 18 -4.94 -1.60 -2.91
N LEU A 19 -4.22 -2.11 -1.91
CA LEU A 19 -2.77 -1.99 -1.80
C LEU A 19 -2.06 -2.62 -3.00
N ALA A 20 -2.48 -3.80 -3.47
CA ALA A 20 -1.90 -4.46 -4.63
C ALA A 20 -2.09 -3.64 -5.92
N VAL A 21 -3.26 -3.02 -6.09
CA VAL A 21 -3.55 -2.12 -7.23
C VAL A 21 -2.61 -0.91 -7.20
N PHE A 22 -2.49 -0.23 -6.05
CA PHE A 22 -1.59 0.92 -5.91
C PHE A 22 -0.12 0.53 -6.04
N PHE A 23 0.30 -0.62 -5.51
CA PHE A 23 1.64 -1.16 -5.70
C PHE A 23 1.94 -1.33 -7.19
N GLY A 24 1.03 -1.94 -7.96
CA GLY A 24 1.19 -2.11 -9.39
C GLY A 24 1.35 -0.78 -10.14
N PHE A 25 0.49 0.20 -9.85
CA PHE A 25 0.61 1.53 -10.45
C PHE A 25 1.93 2.20 -10.07
N PHE A 26 2.30 2.19 -8.80
CA PHE A 26 3.51 2.86 -8.33
C PHE A 26 4.77 2.21 -8.91
N ALA A 27 4.83 0.88 -8.93
CA ALA A 27 5.94 0.15 -9.53
C ALA A 27 6.09 0.44 -11.02
N LEU A 28 4.99 0.51 -11.77
CA LEU A 28 5.06 0.83 -13.21
C LEU A 28 5.49 2.28 -13.46
N ILE A 29 4.91 3.24 -12.73
CA ILE A 29 5.27 4.66 -12.89
C ILE A 29 6.74 4.88 -12.51
N ASP A 30 7.19 4.30 -11.40
CA ASP A 30 8.56 4.46 -10.92
C ASP A 30 9.57 3.74 -11.83
N LEU A 31 9.21 2.58 -12.39
CA LEU A 31 10.03 1.90 -13.40
C LEU A 31 10.26 2.79 -14.62
N VAL A 32 9.21 3.42 -15.14
CA VAL A 32 9.31 4.34 -16.29
C VAL A 32 10.17 5.55 -15.93
N GLU A 33 10.00 6.11 -14.74
CA GLU A 33 10.81 7.24 -14.27
C GLU A 33 12.29 6.87 -14.19
N GLN A 34 12.61 5.69 -13.66
CA GLN A 34 13.99 5.24 -13.52
C GLN A 34 14.62 4.88 -14.86
N MET A 35 13.87 4.28 -15.79
CA MET A 35 14.33 4.09 -17.16
C MET A 35 14.67 5.42 -17.83
N ARG A 36 13.83 6.46 -17.62
CA ARG A 36 14.11 7.79 -18.18
C ARG A 36 15.33 8.45 -17.54
N ARG A 37 15.54 8.22 -16.24
CA ARG A 37 16.56 8.93 -15.46
C ARG A 37 17.94 8.27 -15.48
N PHE A 38 17.98 6.95 -15.54
CA PHE A 38 19.21 6.14 -15.42
C PHE A 38 19.37 5.15 -16.57
N GLY A 39 18.51 5.18 -17.59
CA GLY A 39 18.52 4.20 -18.69
C GLY A 39 19.84 4.16 -19.46
N ASP A 40 20.45 5.32 -19.69
CA ASP A 40 21.73 5.44 -20.42
C ASP A 40 22.94 5.10 -19.54
N GLU A 41 22.80 5.22 -18.22
CA GLU A 41 23.86 5.00 -17.22
C GLU A 41 23.85 3.57 -16.66
N ALA A 42 22.73 2.86 -16.79
CA ALA A 42 22.55 1.52 -16.24
C ALA A 42 23.16 0.45 -17.16
N GLU A 43 23.95 -0.45 -16.57
CA GLU A 43 24.60 -1.56 -17.29
C GLU A 43 23.60 -2.67 -17.68
N SER A 44 22.43 -2.73 -17.01
CA SER A 44 21.38 -3.70 -17.31
C SER A 44 19.99 -3.27 -16.86
N ALA A 45 18.95 -3.78 -17.54
CA ALA A 45 17.55 -3.60 -17.13
C ALA A 45 17.27 -4.11 -15.70
N GLY A 46 18.03 -5.09 -15.22
CA GLY A 46 17.93 -5.61 -13.85
C GLY A 46 18.31 -4.58 -12.78
N GLN A 47 19.27 -3.68 -13.06
CA GLN A 47 19.63 -2.60 -12.13
C GLN A 47 18.48 -1.61 -11.96
N ILE A 48 17.80 -1.26 -13.06
CA ILE A 48 16.64 -0.37 -13.05
C ILE A 48 15.50 -1.01 -12.24
N VAL A 49 15.18 -2.28 -12.48
CA VAL A 49 14.15 -2.99 -11.71
C VAL A 49 14.49 -3.04 -10.22
N ALA A 50 15.76 -3.26 -9.86
CA ALA A 50 16.19 -3.27 -8.46
C ALA A 50 16.06 -1.89 -7.79
N LEU A 51 16.43 -0.80 -8.47
CA LEU A 51 16.20 0.56 -8.01
C LEU A 51 14.70 0.84 -7.81
N THR A 52 13.84 0.29 -8.68
CA THR A 52 12.38 0.48 -8.61
C THR A 52 11.84 -0.19 -7.35
N LEU A 53 12.20 -1.45 -7.13
CA LEU A 53 11.82 -2.21 -5.94
C LEU A 53 12.30 -1.57 -4.64
N LEU A 54 13.42 -0.86 -4.64
CA LEU A 54 13.93 -0.12 -3.48
C LEU A 54 13.13 1.16 -3.19
N ASN A 55 12.61 1.83 -4.22
CA ASN A 55 11.90 3.10 -4.07
C ASN A 55 10.40 2.94 -3.82
N VAL A 56 9.78 1.90 -4.38
CA VAL A 56 8.34 1.61 -4.25
C VAL A 56 7.82 1.60 -2.79
N PRO A 57 8.53 1.01 -1.80
CA PRO A 57 8.09 1.04 -0.40
C PRO A 57 7.90 2.46 0.15
N SER A 58 8.77 3.40 -0.22
CA SER A 58 8.70 4.80 0.21
C SER A 58 7.46 5.49 -0.34
N GLY A 59 7.21 5.30 -1.64
CA GLY A 59 6.02 5.81 -2.31
C GLY A 59 4.72 5.27 -1.72
N LEU A 60 4.66 3.96 -1.49
CA LEU A 60 3.51 3.31 -0.86
C LEU A 60 3.27 3.80 0.56
N TYR A 61 4.33 4.03 1.34
CA TYR A 61 4.21 4.56 2.70
C TYR A 61 3.58 5.96 2.70
N GLY A 62 3.94 6.83 1.75
CA GLY A 62 3.37 8.17 1.61
C GLY A 62 1.87 8.19 1.31
N ILE A 63 1.36 7.18 0.59
CA ILE A 63 -0.06 7.10 0.21
C ILE A 63 -0.87 6.12 1.08
N LEU A 64 -0.27 5.49 2.08
CA LEU A 64 -0.92 4.49 2.92
C LEU A 64 -2.26 4.98 3.53
N PRO A 65 -2.39 6.24 4.03
CA PRO A 65 -3.66 6.75 4.53
C PRO A 65 -4.78 6.75 3.48
N LEU A 66 -4.42 7.09 2.23
CA LEU A 66 -5.35 7.09 1.10
C LEU A 66 -5.79 5.66 0.76
N VAL A 67 -4.86 4.71 0.74
CA VAL A 67 -5.15 3.29 0.49
C VAL A 67 -6.14 2.73 1.52
N VAL A 68 -5.92 3.02 2.81
CA VAL A 68 -6.83 2.62 3.90
C VAL A 68 -8.22 3.22 3.71
N MET A 69 -8.31 4.49 3.34
CA MET A 69 -9.59 5.16 3.10
C MET A 69 -10.36 4.53 1.92
N ILE A 70 -9.69 4.30 0.78
CA ILE A 70 -10.31 3.69 -0.40
C ILE A 70 -10.75 2.25 -0.08
N ALA A 71 -9.94 1.49 0.64
CA ALA A 71 -10.30 0.15 1.08
C ALA A 71 -11.55 0.13 1.98
N ALA A 72 -11.66 1.09 2.90
CA ALA A 72 -12.85 1.24 3.73
C ALA A 72 -14.09 1.54 2.89
N ILE A 73 -13.99 2.51 1.97
CA ILE A 73 -15.08 2.88 1.06
C ILE A 73 -15.51 1.66 0.21
N ALA A 74 -14.55 0.96 -0.40
CA ALA A 74 -14.82 -0.21 -1.23
C ALA A 74 -15.52 -1.32 -0.44
N MET A 75 -15.08 -1.60 0.79
CA MET A 75 -15.72 -2.55 1.68
C MET A 75 -17.17 -2.13 2.01
N PHE A 76 -17.38 -0.91 2.51
CA PHE A 76 -18.71 -0.45 2.93
C PHE A 76 -19.68 -0.33 1.76
N LEU A 77 -19.19 0.11 0.59
CA LEU A 77 -19.97 0.14 -0.64
C LEU A 77 -20.36 -1.28 -1.08
N GLY A 78 -19.44 -2.25 -0.98
CA GLY A 78 -19.72 -3.66 -1.23
C GLY A 78 -20.83 -4.21 -0.32
N LEU A 79 -20.76 -3.91 0.99
CA LEU A 79 -21.79 -4.31 1.96
C LEU A 79 -23.14 -3.62 1.71
N ALA A 80 -23.13 -2.37 1.25
CA ALA A 80 -24.35 -1.65 0.89
C ALA A 80 -25.00 -2.27 -0.36
N ARG A 81 -24.21 -2.62 -1.38
CA ARG A 81 -24.70 -3.24 -2.63
C ARG A 81 -25.25 -4.64 -2.43
N SER A 82 -24.71 -5.42 -1.49
CA SER A 82 -25.22 -6.75 -1.15
C SER A 82 -26.36 -6.72 -0.12
N SER A 83 -26.84 -5.53 0.27
CA SER A 83 -27.80 -5.32 1.36
C SER A 83 -27.35 -5.85 2.73
N GLU A 84 -26.12 -6.36 2.87
CA GLU A 84 -25.56 -6.83 4.16
C GLU A 84 -25.53 -5.70 5.20
N LEU A 85 -25.22 -4.46 4.78
CA LEU A 85 -25.23 -3.29 5.65
C LEU A 85 -26.65 -2.90 6.09
N VAL A 86 -27.64 -3.12 5.24
CA VAL A 86 -29.06 -2.83 5.53
C VAL A 86 -29.62 -3.88 6.48
N VAL A 87 -29.38 -5.16 6.20
CA VAL A 87 -29.82 -6.29 7.05
C VAL A 87 -29.19 -6.23 8.43
N THR A 88 -27.89 -5.94 8.53
CA THR A 88 -27.22 -5.79 9.84
C THR A 88 -27.86 -4.68 10.67
N ARG A 89 -28.19 -3.52 10.08
CA ARG A 89 -28.93 -2.47 10.79
C ARG A 89 -30.37 -2.85 11.12
N GLY A 90 -31.08 -3.51 10.20
CA GLY A 90 -32.47 -3.95 10.39
C GLY A 90 -32.63 -4.99 11.51
N SER A 91 -31.58 -5.76 11.79
CA SER A 91 -31.54 -6.72 12.90
C SER A 91 -31.33 -6.09 14.30
N GLY A 92 -31.38 -4.76 14.42
CA GLY A 92 -31.19 -4.05 15.69
C GLY A 92 -29.74 -3.91 16.13
N ARG A 93 -28.75 -4.25 15.27
CA ARG A 93 -27.34 -3.99 15.57
C ARG A 93 -26.95 -2.55 15.20
N SER A 94 -26.30 -1.88 16.15
CA SER A 94 -25.74 -0.54 15.94
C SER A 94 -24.75 -0.53 14.76
N ALA A 95 -24.92 0.46 13.88
CA ALA A 95 -24.02 0.70 12.74
C ALA A 95 -22.59 1.01 13.20
N LEU A 96 -22.43 1.68 14.35
CA LEU A 96 -21.12 1.96 14.94
C LEU A 96 -20.37 0.69 15.31
N ARG A 97 -21.09 -0.38 15.68
CA ARG A 97 -20.47 -1.66 16.02
C ARG A 97 -19.89 -2.36 14.79
N ALA A 98 -20.45 -2.11 13.60
CA ALA A 98 -19.89 -2.60 12.34
C ALA A 98 -18.56 -1.89 11.97
N LEU A 99 -18.32 -0.68 12.50
CA LEU A 99 -17.08 0.07 12.28
C LEU A 99 -15.90 -0.47 13.10
N LEU A 100 -16.16 -1.11 14.24
CA LEU A 100 -15.10 -1.60 15.14
C LEU A 100 -14.16 -2.60 14.45
N GLY A 101 -14.69 -3.53 13.65
CA GLY A 101 -13.87 -4.52 12.93
C GLY A 101 -12.85 -3.85 11.99
N PRO A 102 -13.30 -3.04 11.01
CA PRO A 102 -12.42 -2.27 10.14
C PRO A 102 -11.47 -1.33 10.90
N ALA A 103 -11.94 -0.65 11.95
CA ALA A 103 -11.12 0.27 12.72
C ALA A 103 -9.95 -0.43 13.43
N VAL A 104 -10.20 -1.59 14.05
CA VAL A 104 -9.15 -2.39 14.69
C VAL A 104 -8.13 -2.86 13.65
N VAL A 105 -8.57 -3.34 12.49
CA VAL A 105 -7.64 -3.77 11.43
C VAL A 105 -6.84 -2.59 10.88
N ALA A 106 -7.47 -1.43 10.66
CA ALA A 106 -6.78 -0.22 10.22
C ALA A 106 -5.73 0.25 11.24
N LEU A 107 -6.04 0.19 12.54
CA LEU A 107 -5.07 0.48 13.61
C LEU A 107 -3.89 -0.50 13.59
N LEU A 108 -4.16 -1.80 13.44
CA LEU A 108 -3.10 -2.82 13.35
C LEU A 108 -2.23 -2.62 12.11
N VAL A 109 -2.84 -2.35 10.96
CA VAL A 109 -2.11 -2.04 9.72
C VAL A 109 -1.25 -0.78 9.89
N GLY A 110 -1.79 0.28 10.49
CA GLY A 110 -1.05 1.50 10.77
C GLY A 110 0.12 1.27 11.72
N ALA A 111 -0.10 0.54 12.81
CA ALA A 111 0.96 0.18 13.76
C ALA A 111 2.06 -0.68 13.10
N LEU A 112 1.68 -1.67 12.29
CA LEU A 112 2.63 -2.50 11.52
C LEU A 112 3.37 -1.69 10.46
N ALA A 113 2.72 -0.72 9.81
CA ALA A 113 3.37 0.16 8.86
C ALA A 113 4.40 1.06 9.56
N VAL A 114 4.07 1.67 10.70
CA VAL A 114 5.01 2.50 11.46
C VAL A 114 6.14 1.66 12.06
N ALA A 115 5.87 0.46 12.58
CA ALA A 115 6.88 -0.38 13.20
C ALA A 115 7.78 -1.11 12.19
N GLY A 116 7.21 -1.56 11.07
CA GLY A 116 7.89 -2.40 10.07
C GLY A 116 8.22 -1.68 8.77
N ALA A 117 7.26 -0.96 8.18
CA ALA A 117 7.51 -0.27 6.91
C ALA A 117 8.46 0.93 7.09
N ASN A 118 8.42 1.64 8.22
CA ASN A 118 9.32 2.78 8.45
C ASN A 118 10.83 2.37 8.47
N PRO A 119 11.28 1.33 9.20
CA PRO A 119 12.65 0.84 9.07
C PRO A 119 13.00 0.33 7.66
N ILE A 120 12.08 -0.38 7.01
CA ILE A 120 12.29 -0.90 5.64
C ILE A 120 12.52 0.27 4.69
N VAL A 121 11.64 1.27 4.70
CA VAL A 121 11.76 2.48 3.89
C VAL A 121 13.07 3.20 4.19
N ALA A 122 13.46 3.34 5.46
CA ALA A 122 14.72 3.98 5.82
C ALA A 122 15.94 3.25 5.26
N VAL A 123 15.96 1.91 5.26
CA VAL A 123 17.05 1.12 4.69
C VAL A 123 17.02 1.15 3.17
N THR A 124 15.85 0.98 2.55
CA THR A 124 15.73 0.94 1.09
C THR A 124 16.01 2.29 0.45
N SER A 125 15.59 3.39 1.09
CA SER A 125 15.92 4.75 0.63
C SER A 125 17.41 5.04 0.68
N ARG A 126 18.12 4.63 1.74
CA ARG A 126 19.59 4.77 1.82
C ARG A 126 20.30 4.00 0.71
N GLU A 127 19.84 2.78 0.45
CA GLU A 127 20.43 1.94 -0.60
C GLU A 127 20.10 2.47 -2.01
N TYR A 128 18.91 3.04 -2.20
CA TYR A 128 18.54 3.74 -3.43
C TYR A 128 19.46 4.94 -3.69
N GLU A 129 19.70 5.77 -2.68
CA GLU A 129 20.61 6.92 -2.78
C GLU A 129 22.05 6.49 -3.10
N SER A 130 22.55 5.43 -2.45
CA SER A 130 23.92 4.92 -2.66
C SER A 130 24.12 4.36 -4.08
N ARG A 131 23.12 3.64 -4.60
CA ARG A 131 23.16 3.07 -5.96
C ARG A 131 22.96 4.15 -7.02
N GLY A 132 22.03 5.07 -6.81
CA GLY A 132 21.77 6.18 -7.71
C GLY A 132 22.90 7.22 -7.78
N ALA A 133 23.71 7.35 -6.73
CA ALA A 133 24.91 8.20 -6.74
C ALA A 133 26.03 7.60 -7.61
N ARG A 134 26.27 6.28 -7.49
CA ARG A 134 27.28 5.57 -8.29
C ARG A 134 27.01 5.62 -9.79
N LEU A 135 25.75 5.45 -10.21
CA LEU A 135 25.36 5.56 -11.63
C LEU A 135 25.64 6.95 -12.22
N ARG A 136 25.37 8.01 -11.44
CA ARG A 136 25.68 9.39 -11.82
C ARG A 136 27.17 9.72 -11.89
N GLU A 137 28.03 8.97 -11.20
CA GLU A 137 29.48 9.12 -11.30
C GLU A 137 30.02 8.43 -12.55
N VAL A 138 29.48 7.26 -12.92
CA VAL A 138 29.83 6.55 -14.15
C VAL A 138 29.45 7.35 -15.39
N GLY A 139 28.27 8.01 -15.41
CA GLY A 139 27.86 8.86 -16.53
C GLY A 139 28.68 10.15 -16.72
N ARG A 140 29.60 10.49 -15.80
CA ARG A 140 30.49 11.65 -15.91
C ARG A 140 31.91 11.30 -16.37
N ALA A 141 32.26 10.02 -16.45
CA ALA A 141 33.55 9.52 -16.93
C ALA A 141 33.51 9.26 -18.45
#